data_AF-A0A3M1ZJG6-F1
#
_entry.id   AF-A0A3M1ZJG6-F1
#
_cell.length_a   1.000
_cell.length_b   1.000
_cell.length_c   1.000
_cell.angle_alpha   90.00
_cell.angle_beta   90.00
_cell.angle_gamma   90.00
#
_symmetry.space_group_name_H-M   'P 1'
#
loop_
_entity.id
_entity.type
_entity.pdbx_description
1 polymer ?
#
loop_
_entity_poly.entity_id
_entity_poly.type
_entity_poly.pdbx_seq_one_letter_code
_entity_poly.pdbx_strand_id
1 'polypeptide(L)' 'MTTVDRAQDVLARHQEDLLSRPGVVGVWVGLGPEGGACIRVGTDGPPGAVAPPLPEELDGVPVVAENVGPIHAARKGRP' A
#
# COMPACT_ATOMS: atom_id res chain seq x y z
N MET A 1 -11.42 9.91 17.32
CA MET A 1 -10.72 9.06 16.33
C MET A 1 -10.12 9.98 15.29
N THR A 2 -8.79 10.00 15.12
CA THR A 2 -8.15 10.83 14.08
C THR A 2 -8.28 10.12 12.73
N THR A 3 -8.09 10.85 11.63
CA THR A 3 -8.09 10.26 10.28
C THR A 3 -6.97 9.22 10.10
N VAL A 4 -5.83 9.42 10.77
CA VAL A 4 -4.72 8.45 10.79
C VAL A 4 -5.09 7.17 11.55
N ASP A 5 -5.74 7.30 12.71
CA ASP A 5 -6.18 6.16 13.52
C ASP A 5 -7.20 5.30 12.76
N ARG A 6 -8.13 5.95 12.06
CA ARG A 6 -9.05 5.27 11.13
C ARG A 6 -8.31 4.55 10.01
N ALA A 7 -7.34 5.19 9.36
CA ALA A 7 -6.57 4.57 8.29
C ALA A 7 -5.75 3.36 8.77
N GLN A 8 -5.21 3.41 9.98
CA GLN A 8 -4.50 2.29 10.62
C GLN A 8 -5.45 1.10 10.86
N ASP A 9 -6.63 1.37 11.41
CA ASP A 9 -7.65 0.36 11.68
C ASP A 9 -8.17 -0.30 10.38
N VAL A 10 -8.41 0.49 9.33
CA VAL A 10 -8.76 -0.05 8.00
C VAL A 10 -7.61 -0.86 7.41
N LEU A 11 -6.37 -0.35 7.46
CA LEU A 11 -5.21 -1.08 6.96
C LEU A 11 -5.06 -2.43 7.67
N ALA A 12 -5.23 -2.49 8.98
CA ALA A 12 -5.12 -3.73 9.75
C ALA A 12 -6.13 -4.80 9.30
N ARG A 13 -7.34 -4.40 8.86
CA ARG A 13 -8.36 -5.33 8.34
C ARG A 13 -8.05 -5.85 6.94
N HIS A 14 -7.49 -5.01 6.07
CA HIS A 14 -7.36 -5.30 4.63
C HIS A 14 -5.92 -5.64 4.20
N GLN A 15 -4.95 -5.54 5.11
CA GLN A 15 -3.52 -5.75 4.82
C GLN A 15 -3.24 -7.10 4.15
N GLU A 16 -3.80 -8.19 4.68
CA GLU A 16 -3.51 -9.55 4.18
C GLU A 16 -3.99 -9.71 2.74
N ASP A 17 -5.23 -9.31 2.46
CA ASP A 17 -5.82 -9.34 1.13
C ASP A 17 -5.09 -8.44 0.13
N LEU A 18 -4.59 -7.27 0.56
CA LEU A 18 -3.80 -6.41 -0.32
C LEU A 18 -2.45 -7.02 -0.66
N LEU A 19 -1.75 -7.56 0.35
CA LEU A 19 -0.44 -8.19 0.18
C LEU A 19 -0.49 -9.50 -0.60
N SER A 20 -1.65 -10.18 -0.64
CA SER A 20 -1.81 -11.38 -1.45
C SER A 20 -1.98 -11.11 -2.95
N ARG A 21 -2.08 -9.85 -3.37
CA ARG A 21 -2.30 -9.48 -4.79
C ARG A 21 -0.98 -9.46 -5.56
N PRO A 22 -0.91 -10.14 -6.71
CA PRO A 22 0.26 -10.06 -7.59
C PRO A 22 0.61 -8.62 -7.94
N GLY A 23 1.87 -8.27 -7.73
CA GLY A 23 2.42 -6.93 -7.99
C GLY A 23 2.37 -5.97 -6.80
N VAL A 24 1.72 -6.33 -5.69
CA VAL A 24 1.79 -5.57 -4.42
C VAL A 24 3.02 -6.02 -3.63
N VAL A 25 3.84 -5.06 -3.21
CA VAL A 25 5.07 -5.32 -2.44
C VAL A 25 5.06 -4.75 -1.03
N GLY A 26 4.09 -3.89 -0.71
CA GLY A 26 3.95 -3.33 0.62
C GLY A 26 2.70 -2.47 0.77
N VAL A 27 2.25 -2.33 2.01
CA VAL A 27 1.11 -1.47 2.38
C VAL A 27 1.42 -0.70 3.66
N TRP A 28 1.02 0.57 3.72
CA TRP A 28 1.23 1.43 4.89
C TRP A 28 0.23 2.58 4.93
N VAL A 29 0.11 3.24 6.08
CA VAL A 29 -0.61 4.52 6.16
C VAL A 29 0.33 5.65 5.78
N GLY A 30 -0.11 6.53 4.90
CA GLY A 30 0.63 7.72 4.50
C GLY A 30 -0.29 8.91 4.24
N LEU A 31 0.31 9.98 3.74
CA LEU A 31 -0.43 11.15 3.28
C LEU A 31 -0.74 11.03 1.78
N GLY A 32 -1.97 11.32 1.44
CA GLY A 32 -2.42 11.48 0.06
C GLY A 32 -1.98 12.83 -0.51
N PRO A 33 -2.22 13.07 -1.82
CA PRO A 33 -1.83 14.31 -2.49
C PRO A 33 -2.44 15.57 -1.86
N GLU A 34 -3.61 15.44 -1.23
CA GLU A 34 -4.29 16.54 -0.54
C GLU A 34 -3.92 16.66 0.97
N GLY A 35 -2.94 15.90 1.44
CA GLY A 35 -2.49 15.91 2.84
C GLY A 35 -3.38 15.14 3.82
N GLY A 36 -4.42 14.46 3.34
CA GLY A 36 -5.26 13.54 4.13
C GLY A 36 -4.61 12.17 4.35
N ALA A 37 -4.94 11.48 5.43
CA ALA A 37 -4.48 10.11 5.67
C ALA A 37 -5.11 9.14 4.65
N CYS A 38 -4.29 8.25 4.10
CA CYS A 38 -4.69 7.26 3.11
C CYS A 38 -3.92 5.95 3.30
N ILE A 39 -4.40 4.89 2.64
CA ILE A 39 -3.68 3.62 2.52
C ILE A 39 -2.80 3.70 1.28
N ARG A 40 -1.49 3.63 1.48
CA ARG A 40 -0.50 3.60 0.42
C ARG A 40 -0.20 2.16 0.05
N VAL A 41 -0.22 1.86 -1.24
CA VAL A 41 0.09 0.53 -1.78
C VAL A 41 1.32 0.65 -2.66
N GLY A 42 2.42 0.06 -2.22
CA GLY A 42 3.63 -0.07 -3.01
C GLY A 42 3.50 -1.21 -4.01
N THR A 43 3.83 -0.94 -5.27
CA THR A 43 3.80 -1.92 -6.37
C THR A 43 5.19 -2.14 -6.98
N ASP A 44 5.46 -3.34 -7.49
CA ASP A 44 6.73 -3.70 -8.17
C ASP A 44 6.81 -3.20 -9.63
N GLY A 45 5.69 -2.74 -10.16
CA GLY A 45 5.55 -2.12 -11.47
C GLY A 45 4.57 -0.95 -11.45
N PRO A 46 4.15 -0.43 -12.62
CA PRO A 46 3.15 0.63 -12.71
C PRO A 46 1.84 0.25 -11.99
N PRO A 47 1.16 1.18 -11.29
CA PRO A 47 -0.05 0.87 -10.53
C PRO A 47 -1.17 0.14 -11.31
N GLY A 48 -1.32 0.46 -12.60
CA GLY A 48 -2.31 -0.18 -13.48
C GLY A 48 -1.97 -1.62 -13.87
N ALA A 49 -0.81 -2.13 -13.50
CA ALA A 49 -0.39 -3.52 -13.77
C ALA A 49 -0.84 -4.50 -12.68
N VAL A 50 -1.31 -4.02 -11.51
CA VAL A 50 -1.83 -4.89 -10.45
C VAL A 50 -3.16 -5.52 -10.89
N ALA A 51 -3.24 -6.85 -10.81
CA ALA A 51 -4.42 -7.62 -11.19
C ALA A 51 -4.94 -8.46 -10.01
N PRO A 52 -6.22 -8.33 -9.61
CA PRO A 52 -7.21 -7.37 -10.11
C PRO A 52 -6.84 -5.92 -9.76
N PRO A 53 -7.46 -4.89 -10.39
CA PRO A 53 -7.19 -3.48 -10.09
C PRO A 53 -7.42 -3.14 -8.62
N LEU A 54 -6.52 -2.34 -8.03
CA LEU A 54 -6.67 -1.87 -6.65
C LEU A 54 -7.95 -1.04 -6.51
N PRO A 55 -8.70 -1.17 -5.40
CA PRO A 55 -9.85 -0.33 -5.14
C PRO A 55 -9.38 1.12 -4.93
N GLU A 56 -10.25 2.08 -5.23
CA GLU A 56 -9.97 3.51 -4.99
C GLU A 56 -10.12 3.88 -3.50
N GLU A 57 -10.88 3.10 -2.75
CA GLU A 57 -11.11 3.26 -1.31
C GLU A 57 -11.35 1.92 -0.61
N LEU A 58 -11.04 1.88 0.69
CA LEU A 58 -11.38 0.79 1.60
C LEU A 58 -12.04 1.38 2.84
N ASP A 59 -13.26 0.96 3.16
CA ASP A 59 -14.04 1.47 4.32
C ASP A 59 -14.12 3.01 4.39
N GLY A 60 -14.15 3.68 3.23
CA GLY A 60 -14.14 5.15 3.12
C GLY A 60 -12.76 5.80 3.32
N VAL A 61 -11.68 5.03 3.36
CA VAL A 61 -10.29 5.52 3.38
C VAL A 61 -9.70 5.42 1.97
N PRO A 62 -9.17 6.52 1.40
CA PRO A 62 -8.59 6.50 0.07
C PRO A 62 -7.41 5.52 -0.03
N VAL A 63 -7.30 4.85 -1.17
CA VAL A 63 -6.17 3.99 -1.52
C VAL A 63 -5.37 4.66 -2.61
N VAL A 64 -4.06 4.82 -2.39
CA VAL A 64 -3.15 5.47 -3.33
C VAL A 64 -2.02 4.50 -3.66
N ALA A 65 -1.96 4.08 -4.91
CA ALA A 65 -0.93 3.19 -5.41
C ALA A 65 0.31 3.97 -5.85
N GLU A 66 1.49 3.47 -5.53
CA GLU A 66 2.79 4.03 -5.90
C GLU A 66 3.72 2.92 -6.40
N ASN A 67 4.33 3.12 -7.57
CA ASN A 67 5.38 2.24 -8.04
C ASN A 67 6.66 2.51 -7.24
N VAL A 68 7.02 1.57 -6.37
CA VAL A 68 8.25 1.63 -5.56
C VAL A 68 9.38 0.79 -6.17
N GLY A 69 9.10 0.08 -7.27
CA GLY A 69 10.01 -0.86 -7.89
C GLY A 69 10.15 -2.16 -7.10
N PRO A 70 10.97 -3.11 -7.61
CA PRO A 70 11.16 -4.39 -6.95
C PRO A 70 11.96 -4.22 -5.65
N ILE A 71 11.45 -4.80 -4.56
CA ILE A 71 12.16 -4.86 -3.28
C ILE A 71 13.09 -6.06 -3.29
N HIS A 72 14.40 -5.81 -3.25
CA HIS A 72 15.42 -6.86 -3.20
C HIS A 72 16.09 -6.92 -1.82
N ALA A 73 16.37 -8.13 -1.34
CA ALA A 73 17.23 -8.30 -0.18
C ALA A 73 18.63 -7.76 -0.48
N ALA A 74 19.16 -6.92 0.43
CA ALA A 74 20.56 -6.52 0.35
C ALA A 74 21.44 -7.77 0.48
N ARG A 75 22.37 -7.97 -0.46
CA ARG A 75 23.34 -9.07 -0.37
C ARG A 75 24.12 -8.90 0.93
N LYS A 76 24.01 -9.86 1.84
CA LYS A 76 24.83 -9.86 3.07
C LYS A 76 26.30 -9.84 2.64
N GLY A 77 27.00 -8.75 2.94
CA GLY A 77 28.46 -8.74 2.86
C GLY A 77 28.96 -9.89 3.73
N ARG A 78 29.71 -10.83 3.13
CA ARG A 78 30.47 -11.82 3.90
C ARG A 78 31.46 -11.03 4.76
N PRO A 79 31.63 -11.35 6.07
CA PRO A 79 32.54 -10.63 6.94
C PRO A 79 33.96 -10.56 6.38
#